data_AF-A0A3M8G9M3-F1
#
_entry.id   AF-A0A3M8G9M3-F1
#
_cell.length_a   1.000
_cell.length_b   1.000
_cell.length_c   1.000
_cell.angle_alpha   90.00
_cell.angle_beta   90.00
_cell.angle_gamma   90.00
#
_symmetry.space_group_name_H-M   'P 1'
#
loop_
_entity.id
_entity.type
_entity.pdbx_description
1 polymer ?
#
loop_
_entity_poly.entity_id
_entity_poly.type
_entity_poly.pdbx_seq_one_letter_code
_entity_poly.pdbx_strand_id
1 'polypeptide(L)'
;MADTKTLILGILISFSSVASYTQINVSEVIQESQISQSQENKLYFIDFWATWCGPCVYAKKMLTVLQKQHPKDFYVISLSDESASLVERYLSKRPSELAIAVDDFGNTFNTYNIISRPQGVLLNAKGEKLWQGHPSDLSSQMVNRFLKNTTSRVSVSDFIKTVQKIPLIENDYTLKADFELKEYKKEVSQLEVYETDAYLRLRGKLDKILGYLTKTYEGQIDVSENANKTYELYVTKSYKYLKDYGFKVINKLNLQLIEKQIIGEVMLLEVDRPNFWDTKQIDWGKNGTKYLLGDTDITADNISLNELSYLMAEVLETPIVVSTQTKDDLYSLHDWQLHYKYYQFMESNLLDYGISVSKTKSSYPKYIITKKAP
;
A
#
# COMPACT_ATOMS: atom_id res chain seq x y z
N MET A 1 75.29 12.85 -20.45
CA MET A 1 74.14 12.56 -21.34
C MET A 1 73.55 11.24 -20.87
N ALA A 2 72.55 11.29 -19.98
CA ALA A 2 71.63 10.19 -19.62
C ALA A 2 70.80 10.70 -18.43
N ASP A 3 69.63 11.30 -18.72
CA ASP A 3 68.71 11.79 -17.72
C ASP A 3 67.60 10.74 -17.56
N THR A 4 67.58 10.05 -16.43
CA THR A 4 66.69 8.92 -16.15
C THR A 4 65.41 9.46 -15.50
N LYS A 5 64.32 9.55 -16.26
CA LYS A 5 62.99 9.83 -15.68
C LYS A 5 62.28 8.52 -15.36
N THR A 6 62.20 8.24 -14.07
CA THR A 6 61.44 7.15 -13.45
C THR A 6 59.95 7.28 -13.79
N LEU A 7 59.41 6.28 -14.49
CA LEU A 7 57.97 6.16 -14.77
C LEU A 7 57.30 5.51 -13.55
N ILE A 8 56.53 6.27 -12.78
CA ILE A 8 55.69 5.72 -11.70
C ILE A 8 54.45 5.09 -12.36
N LEU A 9 54.42 3.77 -12.39
CA LEU A 9 53.27 2.99 -12.85
C LEU A 9 52.20 3.03 -11.74
N GLY A 10 51.26 3.97 -11.85
CA GLY A 10 50.10 4.04 -10.95
C GLY A 10 49.21 2.81 -11.14
N ILE A 11 49.19 1.92 -10.15
CA ILE A 11 48.24 0.81 -10.07
C ILE A 11 46.86 1.43 -9.82
N LEU A 12 46.06 1.53 -10.89
CA LEU A 12 44.63 1.80 -10.83
C LEU A 12 43.96 0.58 -10.18
N ILE A 13 43.84 0.61 -8.86
CA ILE A 13 42.95 -0.30 -8.12
C ILE A 13 41.54 0.14 -8.47
N SER A 14 41.00 -0.47 -9.53
CA SER A 14 39.57 -0.42 -9.82
C SER A 14 38.86 -1.16 -8.68
N PHE A 15 38.37 -0.38 -7.71
CA PHE A 15 37.29 -0.83 -6.84
C PHE A 15 36.09 -1.09 -7.74
N SER A 16 36.00 -2.31 -8.27
CA SER A 16 34.76 -2.85 -8.79
C SER A 16 33.82 -2.91 -7.60
N SER A 17 32.94 -1.93 -7.48
CA SER A 17 31.80 -2.01 -6.61
C SER A 17 31.03 -3.25 -7.07
N VAL A 18 31.17 -4.35 -6.32
CA VAL A 18 30.24 -5.47 -6.40
C VAL A 18 28.94 -4.91 -5.85
N ALA A 19 28.16 -4.26 -6.73
CA ALA A 19 26.81 -3.87 -6.43
C ALA A 19 26.10 -5.16 -6.04
N SER A 20 25.71 -5.26 -4.77
CA SER A 20 24.90 -6.37 -4.28
C SER A 20 23.53 -6.23 -4.97
N TYR A 21 23.37 -6.93 -6.09
CA TYR A 21 22.12 -6.96 -6.85
C TYR A 21 21.14 -7.86 -6.11
N THR A 22 20.45 -7.28 -5.13
CA THR A 22 19.25 -7.89 -4.59
C THR A 22 18.20 -8.00 -5.68
N GLN A 23 17.60 -9.17 -5.86
CA GLN A 23 16.91 -9.52 -7.11
C GLN A 23 15.39 -9.37 -6.99
N ILE A 24 14.85 -9.51 -5.79
CA ILE A 24 13.47 -9.14 -5.46
C ILE A 24 13.44 -8.32 -4.16
N ASN A 25 12.44 -7.45 -4.04
CA ASN A 25 12.17 -6.63 -2.87
C ASN A 25 10.88 -7.11 -2.20
N VAL A 26 10.95 -7.47 -0.94
CA VAL A 26 9.78 -7.89 -0.14
C VAL A 26 9.70 -6.98 1.09
N SER A 27 8.53 -6.77 1.65
CA SER A 27 8.39 -6.07 2.92
C SER A 27 8.65 -6.96 4.12
N GLU A 28 8.28 -8.24 4.03
CA GLU A 28 8.49 -9.20 5.12
C GLU A 28 8.64 -10.63 4.58
N VAL A 29 9.46 -11.44 5.24
CA VAL A 29 9.53 -12.89 5.04
C VAL A 29 8.84 -13.57 6.22
N ILE A 30 7.67 -14.16 5.98
CA ILE A 30 6.84 -14.79 7.02
C ILE A 30 7.40 -16.15 7.42
N GLN A 31 7.80 -16.95 6.43
CA GLN A 31 8.41 -18.27 6.68
C GLN A 31 9.38 -18.66 5.57
N GLU A 32 10.45 -19.34 5.95
CA GLU A 32 11.31 -20.05 5.00
C GLU A 32 10.60 -21.33 4.48
N SER A 33 11.13 -21.86 3.37
CA SER A 33 10.66 -23.15 2.87
C SER A 33 11.09 -24.30 3.78
N GLN A 34 10.15 -25.16 4.12
CA GLN A 34 10.36 -26.37 4.93
C GLN A 34 10.89 -27.55 4.10
N ILE A 35 10.89 -27.43 2.77
CA ILE A 35 11.20 -28.54 1.84
C ILE A 35 12.41 -28.26 0.95
N SER A 36 13.06 -27.10 1.09
CA SER A 36 14.38 -26.86 0.51
C SER A 36 15.45 -27.63 1.29
N GLN A 37 16.42 -28.20 0.58
CA GLN A 37 17.61 -28.84 1.14
C GLN A 37 18.87 -27.96 0.99
N SER A 38 18.73 -26.78 0.39
CA SER A 38 19.84 -25.83 0.19
C SER A 38 19.43 -24.42 0.57
N GLN A 39 20.35 -23.71 1.23
CA GLN A 39 20.26 -22.28 1.45
C GLN A 39 20.73 -21.48 0.22
N GLU A 40 21.48 -22.12 -0.69
CA GLU A 40 21.94 -21.54 -1.95
C GLU A 40 21.37 -22.28 -3.18
N ASN A 41 20.61 -21.56 -3.99
CA ASN A 41 19.85 -22.14 -5.10
C ASN A 41 20.27 -21.53 -6.44
N LYS A 42 20.09 -22.30 -7.51
CA LYS A 42 20.39 -21.86 -8.88
C LYS A 42 19.24 -21.10 -9.50
N LEU A 43 18.02 -21.54 -9.17
CA LEU A 43 16.78 -21.01 -9.71
C LEU A 43 15.84 -20.63 -8.56
N TYR A 44 15.19 -19.49 -8.74
CA TYR A 44 14.19 -18.96 -7.83
C TYR A 44 12.91 -18.75 -8.62
N PHE A 45 11.80 -19.27 -8.11
CA PHE A 45 10.49 -19.06 -8.68
C PHE A 45 9.65 -18.20 -7.76
N ILE A 46 9.22 -17.05 -8.26
CA ILE A 46 8.35 -16.13 -7.55
C ILE A 46 6.93 -16.45 -7.95
N ASP A 47 6.15 -16.98 -7.01
CA ASP A 47 4.74 -17.33 -7.17
C ASP A 47 3.87 -16.20 -6.60
N PHE A 48 3.33 -15.37 -7.48
CA PHE A 48 2.48 -14.24 -7.11
C PHE A 48 1.06 -14.72 -6.84
N TRP A 49 0.65 -14.67 -5.57
CA TRP A 49 -0.61 -15.22 -5.09
C TRP A 49 -1.33 -14.25 -4.14
N ALA A 50 -2.56 -14.59 -3.75
CA ALA A 50 -3.33 -13.87 -2.74
C ALA A 50 -4.24 -14.83 -1.96
N THR A 51 -4.64 -14.46 -0.74
CA THR A 51 -5.49 -15.28 0.15
C THR A 51 -6.88 -15.54 -0.44
N TRP A 52 -7.37 -14.62 -1.27
CA TRP A 52 -8.63 -14.73 -2.00
C TRP A 52 -8.51 -15.47 -3.34
N CYS A 53 -7.30 -15.78 -3.79
CA CYS A 53 -7.06 -16.41 -5.09
C CYS A 53 -7.32 -17.92 -5.03
N GLY A 54 -8.54 -18.32 -5.39
CA GLY A 54 -8.92 -19.74 -5.49
C GLY A 54 -7.98 -20.58 -6.35
N PRO A 55 -7.67 -20.19 -7.61
CA PRO A 55 -6.76 -20.94 -8.47
C PRO A 55 -5.34 -21.12 -7.91
N CYS A 56 -4.87 -20.15 -7.09
CA CYS A 56 -3.54 -20.21 -6.47
C CYS A 56 -3.38 -21.43 -5.55
N VAL A 57 -4.46 -21.92 -4.95
CA VAL A 57 -4.43 -23.12 -4.09
C VAL A 57 -3.97 -24.36 -4.87
N TYR A 58 -4.38 -24.49 -6.14
CA TYR A 58 -3.95 -25.59 -6.99
C TYR A 58 -2.50 -25.43 -7.47
N ALA A 59 -2.15 -24.23 -7.94
CA ALA A 59 -0.80 -23.89 -8.34
C ALA A 59 0.22 -24.20 -7.23
N LYS A 60 -0.09 -23.80 -5.99
CA LYS A 60 0.76 -24.04 -4.81
C LYS A 60 1.09 -25.52 -4.58
N LYS A 61 0.12 -26.43 -4.78
CA LYS A 61 0.36 -27.87 -4.67
C LYS A 61 1.34 -28.36 -5.73
N MET A 62 1.21 -27.90 -6.97
CA MET A 62 2.13 -28.25 -8.05
C MET A 62 3.54 -27.71 -7.78
N LEU A 63 3.65 -26.46 -7.34
CA LEU A 63 4.92 -25.83 -7.00
C LEU A 63 5.63 -26.53 -5.85
N THR A 64 4.89 -26.98 -4.83
CA THR A 64 5.40 -27.81 -3.73
C THR A 64 6.02 -29.11 -4.26
N VAL A 65 5.35 -29.79 -5.20
CA VAL A 65 5.89 -30.99 -5.84
C VAL A 65 7.14 -30.69 -6.66
N LEU A 66 7.15 -29.59 -7.43
CA LEU A 66 8.32 -29.19 -8.22
C LEU A 66 9.54 -28.88 -7.35
N GLN A 67 9.36 -28.20 -6.23
CA GLN A 67 10.46 -27.96 -5.29
C GLN A 67 10.95 -29.27 -4.64
N LYS A 68 10.05 -30.18 -4.27
CA LYS A 68 10.42 -31.52 -3.77
C LYS A 68 11.21 -32.35 -4.81
N GLN A 69 11.00 -32.12 -6.10
CA GLN A 69 11.76 -32.78 -7.18
C GLN A 69 13.15 -32.17 -7.39
N HIS A 70 13.34 -30.89 -7.06
CA HIS A 70 14.59 -30.14 -7.25
C HIS A 70 15.09 -29.47 -5.96
N PRO A 71 15.12 -30.16 -4.79
CA PRO A 71 15.19 -29.52 -3.48
C PRO A 71 16.54 -28.86 -3.17
N LYS A 72 17.58 -29.14 -3.97
CA LYS A 72 18.93 -28.57 -3.81
C LYS A 72 19.22 -27.39 -4.74
N ASP A 73 18.35 -27.15 -5.74
CA ASP A 73 18.68 -26.29 -6.87
C ASP A 73 17.58 -25.26 -7.20
N PHE A 74 16.34 -25.55 -6.82
CA PHE A 74 15.16 -24.76 -7.15
C PHE A 74 14.44 -24.35 -5.85
N TYR A 75 14.15 -23.07 -5.71
CA TYR A 75 13.51 -22.51 -4.53
C TYR A 75 12.27 -21.71 -4.94
N VAL A 76 11.12 -22.01 -4.32
CA VAL A 76 9.87 -21.28 -4.56
C VAL A 76 9.62 -20.30 -3.43
N ILE A 77 9.37 -19.04 -3.81
CA ILE A 77 8.94 -17.95 -2.94
C ILE A 77 7.50 -17.61 -3.33
N SER A 78 6.52 -17.99 -2.51
CA SER A 78 5.14 -17.56 -2.68
C SER A 78 5.00 -16.16 -2.09
N LEU A 79 4.81 -15.17 -2.96
CA LEU A 79 4.80 -13.74 -2.66
C LEU A 79 3.37 -13.17 -2.76
N SER A 80 2.87 -12.56 -1.69
CA SER A 80 1.59 -11.84 -1.69
C SER A 80 1.80 -10.33 -1.56
N ASP A 81 0.92 -9.54 -2.17
CA ASP A 81 0.82 -8.08 -2.01
C ASP A 81 -0.08 -7.68 -0.83
N GLU A 82 -0.64 -8.66 -0.12
CA GLU A 82 -1.46 -8.45 1.08
C GLU A 82 -0.60 -8.31 2.34
N SER A 83 -1.08 -7.57 3.35
CA SER A 83 -0.38 -7.40 4.62
C SER A 83 0.05 -8.73 5.27
N ALA A 84 1.22 -8.72 5.93
CA ALA A 84 1.77 -9.90 6.61
C ALA A 84 0.76 -10.57 7.57
N SER A 85 0.06 -9.76 8.38
CA SER A 85 -0.94 -10.26 9.34
C SER A 85 -2.13 -10.99 8.68
N LEU A 86 -2.58 -10.54 7.51
CA LEU A 86 -3.62 -11.23 6.73
C LEU A 86 -3.12 -12.58 6.20
N VAL A 87 -1.90 -12.59 5.66
CA VAL A 87 -1.27 -13.80 5.12
C VAL A 87 -1.01 -14.81 6.24
N GLU A 88 -0.49 -14.40 7.39
CA GLU A 88 -0.30 -15.24 8.58
C GLU A 88 -1.62 -15.84 9.07
N ARG A 89 -2.68 -15.03 9.17
CA ARG A 89 -4.01 -15.51 9.55
C ARG A 89 -4.53 -16.55 8.57
N TYR A 90 -4.32 -16.37 7.28
CA TYR A 90 -4.67 -17.37 6.27
C TYR A 90 -3.87 -18.67 6.47
N LEU A 91 -2.54 -18.56 6.66
CA LEU A 91 -1.65 -19.70 6.86
C LEU A 91 -1.96 -20.49 8.13
N SER A 92 -2.45 -19.84 9.20
CA SER A 92 -2.88 -20.52 10.42
C SER A 92 -3.98 -21.57 10.17
N LYS A 93 -4.82 -21.35 9.16
CA LYS A 93 -5.90 -22.25 8.75
C LYS A 93 -5.50 -23.15 7.58
N ARG A 94 -4.54 -22.71 6.75
CA ARG A 94 -4.10 -23.37 5.52
C ARG A 94 -2.58 -23.32 5.39
N PRO A 95 -1.86 -24.20 6.11
CA PRO A 95 -0.40 -24.15 6.19
C PRO A 95 0.28 -24.43 4.83
N SER A 96 1.54 -24.00 4.74
CA SER A 96 2.39 -24.09 3.55
C SER A 96 3.75 -24.70 3.87
N GLU A 97 4.25 -25.55 2.98
CA GLU A 97 5.66 -26.02 3.02
C GLU A 97 6.60 -25.09 2.23
N LEU A 98 6.07 -24.24 1.35
CA LEU A 98 6.84 -23.27 0.56
C LEU A 98 7.24 -22.05 1.39
N ALA A 99 8.30 -21.35 0.97
CA ALA A 99 8.63 -20.06 1.55
C ALA A 99 7.52 -19.05 1.27
N ILE A 100 7.16 -18.26 2.27
CA ILE A 100 6.14 -17.21 2.15
C ILE A 100 6.78 -15.87 2.46
N ALA A 101 6.58 -14.91 1.56
CA ALA A 101 6.96 -13.53 1.75
C ALA A 101 5.80 -12.61 1.36
N VAL A 102 5.88 -11.36 1.78
CA VAL A 102 4.93 -10.30 1.49
C VAL A 102 5.66 -9.11 0.86
N ASP A 103 5.03 -8.48 -0.12
CA ASP A 103 5.44 -7.23 -0.76
C ASP A 103 4.25 -6.27 -0.75
N ASP A 104 3.84 -5.86 0.45
CA ASP A 104 2.73 -4.92 0.71
C ASP A 104 2.95 -3.52 0.09
N PHE A 105 4.20 -3.18 -0.26
CA PHE A 105 4.55 -1.97 -1.01
C PHE A 105 4.50 -2.16 -2.53
N GLY A 106 4.29 -3.40 -3.00
CA GLY A 106 4.23 -3.75 -4.41
C GLY A 106 5.52 -3.53 -5.19
N ASN A 107 6.69 -3.46 -4.56
CA ASN A 107 7.96 -3.20 -5.25
C ASN A 107 8.27 -4.26 -6.32
N THR A 108 8.20 -5.54 -5.94
CA THR A 108 8.41 -6.69 -6.82
C THR A 108 7.21 -6.90 -7.74
N PHE A 109 5.98 -6.75 -7.25
CA PHE A 109 4.77 -6.81 -8.10
C PHE A 109 4.85 -5.82 -9.26
N ASN A 110 5.20 -4.56 -8.98
CA ASN A 110 5.36 -3.51 -9.99
C ASN A 110 6.53 -3.80 -10.93
N THR A 111 7.68 -4.24 -10.40
CA THR A 111 8.88 -4.59 -11.21
C THR A 111 8.54 -5.62 -12.30
N TYR A 112 7.66 -6.57 -12.01
CA TYR A 112 7.27 -7.61 -12.96
C TYR A 112 5.91 -7.37 -13.64
N ASN A 113 5.30 -6.20 -13.44
CA ASN A 113 3.99 -5.80 -13.99
C ASN A 113 2.88 -6.83 -13.70
N ILE A 114 2.83 -7.31 -12.45
CA ILE A 114 1.85 -8.31 -12.02
C ILE A 114 0.54 -7.60 -11.70
N ILE A 115 -0.43 -7.72 -12.60
CA ILE A 115 -1.76 -7.10 -12.47
C ILE A 115 -2.88 -8.11 -12.16
N SER A 116 -2.56 -9.41 -12.19
CA SER A 116 -3.52 -10.50 -11.95
C SER A 116 -2.82 -11.70 -11.32
N ARG A 117 -3.57 -12.49 -10.54
CA ARG A 117 -3.09 -13.71 -9.87
C ARG A 117 -3.94 -14.90 -10.32
N PRO A 118 -3.34 -16.10 -10.45
CA PRO A 118 -1.93 -16.41 -10.22
C PRO A 118 -1.04 -16.01 -11.40
N GLN A 119 0.17 -15.55 -11.10
CA GLN A 119 1.26 -15.40 -12.05
C GLN A 119 2.56 -15.86 -11.40
N GLY A 120 3.55 -16.23 -12.22
CA GLY A 120 4.85 -16.64 -11.72
C GLY A 120 5.99 -16.17 -12.60
N VAL A 121 7.14 -15.95 -11.98
CA VAL A 121 8.38 -15.53 -12.64
C VAL A 121 9.51 -16.46 -12.22
N LEU A 122 10.23 -17.00 -13.19
CA LEU A 122 11.44 -17.79 -12.96
C LEU A 122 12.68 -16.93 -13.17
N LEU A 123 13.53 -16.90 -12.15
CA LEU A 123 14.77 -16.15 -12.11
C LEU A 123 15.96 -17.10 -11.91
N ASN A 124 17.11 -16.77 -12.49
CA ASN A 124 18.37 -17.42 -12.13
C ASN A 124 19.04 -16.73 -10.93
N ALA A 125 20.13 -17.31 -10.43
CA ALA A 125 20.90 -16.76 -9.32
C ALA A 125 21.52 -15.36 -9.56
N LYS A 126 21.42 -14.79 -10.76
CA LYS A 126 21.86 -13.42 -11.10
C LYS A 126 20.70 -12.42 -11.23
N GLY A 127 19.46 -12.89 -11.15
CA GLY A 127 18.25 -12.07 -11.20
C GLY A 127 17.69 -11.94 -12.60
N GLU A 128 18.25 -12.67 -13.55
CA GLU A 128 17.81 -12.65 -14.93
C GLU A 128 16.51 -13.45 -15.06
N LYS A 129 15.49 -12.82 -15.67
CA LYS A 129 14.20 -13.45 -15.94
C LYS A 129 14.31 -14.48 -17.05
N LEU A 130 14.17 -15.75 -16.68
CA LEU A 130 14.20 -16.88 -17.61
C LEU A 130 12.81 -17.20 -18.17
N TRP A 131 11.75 -16.95 -17.39
CA TRP A 131 10.38 -17.27 -17.77
C TRP A 131 9.36 -16.45 -16.94
N GLN A 132 8.17 -16.19 -17.50
CA GLN A 132 7.03 -15.59 -16.81
C GLN A 132 5.73 -16.14 -17.41
N GLY A 133 4.74 -16.47 -16.57
CA GLY A 133 3.46 -17.03 -17.02
C GLY A 133 2.58 -17.53 -15.88
N HIS A 134 1.57 -18.35 -16.19
CA HIS A 134 0.73 -18.95 -15.17
C HIS A 134 1.49 -20.09 -14.45
N PRO A 135 1.55 -20.15 -13.11
CA PRO A 135 2.45 -21.10 -12.42
C PRO A 135 2.25 -22.58 -12.77
N SER A 136 1.03 -22.99 -13.11
CA SER A 136 0.75 -24.36 -13.57
C SER A 136 1.41 -24.74 -14.90
N ASP A 137 1.87 -23.77 -15.68
CA ASP A 137 2.55 -24.01 -16.96
C ASP A 137 4.05 -24.33 -16.77
N LEU A 138 4.60 -24.08 -15.57
CA LEU A 138 5.98 -24.43 -15.26
C LEU A 138 6.09 -25.94 -14.99
N SER A 139 6.71 -26.65 -15.93
CA SER A 139 6.93 -28.11 -15.79
C SER A 139 8.33 -28.45 -15.26
N SER A 140 8.48 -29.64 -14.66
CA SER A 140 9.81 -30.14 -14.26
C SER A 140 10.79 -30.25 -15.43
N GLN A 141 10.30 -30.48 -16.65
CA GLN A 141 11.16 -30.53 -17.84
C GLN A 141 11.74 -29.15 -18.17
N MET A 142 10.96 -28.09 -17.99
CA MET A 142 11.42 -26.71 -18.13
C MET A 142 12.46 -26.38 -17.06
N VAL A 143 12.17 -26.69 -15.79
CA VAL A 143 13.12 -26.49 -14.67
C VAL A 143 14.45 -27.19 -14.96
N ASN A 144 14.42 -28.47 -15.35
CA ASN A 144 15.63 -29.22 -15.73
C ASN A 144 16.42 -28.56 -16.86
N ARG A 145 15.73 -27.98 -17.85
CA ARG A 145 16.37 -27.28 -18.97
C ARG A 145 17.10 -26.02 -18.50
N PHE A 146 16.47 -25.23 -17.64
CA PHE A 146 17.08 -24.03 -17.06
C PHE A 146 18.24 -24.37 -16.12
N LEU A 147 18.13 -25.44 -15.33
CA LEU A 147 19.19 -25.92 -14.44
C LEU A 147 20.45 -26.36 -15.19
N LYS A 148 20.32 -26.94 -16.38
CA LYS A 148 21.48 -27.29 -17.23
C LYS A 148 22.27 -26.07 -17.69
N ASN A 149 21.59 -24.93 -17.90
CA ASN A 149 22.20 -23.70 -18.41
C ASN A 149 22.62 -22.74 -17.28
N THR A 150 22.40 -23.11 -16.01
CA THR A 150 22.68 -22.25 -14.85
C THR A 150 23.68 -22.92 -13.91
N THR A 151 24.82 -22.26 -13.70
CA THR A 151 25.89 -22.77 -12.83
C THR A 151 25.99 -22.01 -11.51
N SER A 152 25.73 -20.70 -11.53
CA SER A 152 25.75 -19.82 -10.35
C SER A 152 24.68 -20.20 -9.33
N ARG A 153 25.01 -20.03 -8.06
CA ARG A 153 24.08 -20.09 -6.93
C ARG A 153 24.15 -18.80 -6.14
N VAL A 154 23.09 -18.50 -5.42
CA VAL A 154 23.03 -17.38 -4.47
C VAL A 154 22.15 -17.80 -3.30
N SER A 155 22.43 -17.28 -2.11
CA SER A 155 21.65 -17.59 -0.92
C SER A 155 20.25 -16.98 -0.99
N VAL A 156 19.28 -17.55 -0.27
CA VAL A 156 17.92 -16.98 -0.18
C VAL A 156 17.98 -15.56 0.41
N SER A 157 18.81 -15.35 1.44
CA SER A 157 18.99 -14.05 2.09
C SER A 157 19.66 -13.00 1.20
N ASP A 158 20.52 -13.40 0.28
CA ASP A 158 21.14 -12.47 -0.68
C ASP A 158 20.21 -12.21 -1.90
N PHE A 159 19.34 -13.18 -2.21
CA PHE A 159 18.38 -13.06 -3.30
C PHE A 159 17.22 -12.12 -2.93
N ILE A 160 16.72 -12.23 -1.69
CA ILE A 160 15.61 -11.46 -1.16
C ILE A 160 16.14 -10.25 -0.39
N LYS A 161 15.79 -9.04 -0.84
CA LYS A 161 15.94 -7.85 -0.01
C LYS A 161 14.65 -7.60 0.74
N THR A 162 14.72 -7.73 2.06
CA THR A 162 13.67 -7.19 2.91
C THR A 162 13.79 -5.67 2.90
N VAL A 163 12.95 -5.04 2.10
CA VAL A 163 12.70 -3.61 2.16
C VAL A 163 11.72 -3.43 3.29
N GLN A 164 12.24 -3.18 4.49
CA GLN A 164 11.39 -2.66 5.56
C GLN A 164 10.60 -1.49 4.98
N LYS A 165 9.37 -1.26 5.48
CA LYS A 165 8.79 0.09 5.42
C LYS A 165 9.96 0.97 5.77
N ILE A 166 10.48 1.73 4.83
CA ILE A 166 11.22 2.89 5.21
C ILE A 166 10.07 3.63 5.88
N PRO A 167 9.97 3.74 7.24
CA PRO A 167 9.36 4.98 7.68
C PRO A 167 10.16 5.99 6.88
N LEU A 168 9.52 6.90 6.16
CA LEU A 168 10.27 8.03 5.66
C LEU A 168 10.82 8.71 6.92
N ILE A 169 11.93 8.19 7.45
CA ILE A 169 12.93 8.85 8.24
C ILE A 169 13.54 9.77 7.20
N GLU A 170 12.76 10.80 6.85
CA GLU A 170 13.37 12.10 6.82
C GLU A 170 14.02 12.26 8.18
N ASN A 171 15.35 12.11 8.19
CA ASN A 171 16.28 12.52 9.25
C ASN A 171 15.57 13.36 10.30
N ASP A 172 15.33 12.84 11.52
CA ASP A 172 14.81 13.57 12.68
C ASP A 172 14.14 14.90 12.32
N TYR A 173 13.09 14.86 11.50
CA TYR A 173 12.52 16.08 10.97
C TYR A 173 11.85 16.79 12.13
N THR A 174 12.56 17.78 12.66
CA THR A 174 12.10 18.59 13.76
C THR A 174 11.24 19.68 13.14
N LEU A 175 9.94 19.56 13.37
CA LEU A 175 8.97 20.58 13.00
C LEU A 175 9.42 21.93 13.56
N LYS A 176 9.59 22.92 12.70
CA LYS A 176 9.97 24.29 13.08
C LYS A 176 8.76 25.13 13.46
N ALA A 177 7.59 24.77 12.95
CA ALA A 177 6.31 25.44 13.20
C ALA A 177 5.17 24.42 13.30
N ASP A 178 4.01 24.84 13.78
CA ASP A 178 2.79 24.01 13.87
C ASP A 178 2.22 23.60 12.50
N PHE A 179 2.70 24.24 11.43
CA PHE A 179 2.28 24.11 10.04
C PHE A 179 3.44 24.47 9.08
N GLU A 180 3.80 23.55 8.20
CA GLU A 180 4.80 23.79 7.15
C GLU A 180 4.29 23.24 5.81
N LEU A 181 4.30 24.08 4.76
CA LEU A 181 3.83 23.72 3.42
C LEU A 181 4.87 24.12 2.38
N LYS A 182 5.28 23.19 1.52
CA LYS A 182 6.19 23.44 0.40
C LYS A 182 5.74 22.73 -0.87
N GLU A 183 5.99 23.34 -2.02
CA GLU A 183 5.79 22.68 -3.32
C GLU A 183 6.81 21.55 -3.48
N TYR A 184 6.35 20.36 -3.88
CA TYR A 184 7.18 19.17 -4.05
C TYR A 184 7.35 18.87 -5.53
N LYS A 185 8.60 18.79 -5.99
CA LYS A 185 8.91 18.75 -7.43
C LYS A 185 8.64 17.41 -8.11
N LYS A 186 8.55 16.32 -7.36
CA LYS A 186 8.28 14.99 -7.94
C LYS A 186 6.78 14.74 -7.91
N GLU A 187 6.25 14.26 -9.02
CA GLU A 187 4.88 13.73 -9.07
C GLU A 187 4.78 12.51 -8.15
N VAL A 188 3.65 12.42 -7.45
CA VAL A 188 3.26 11.27 -6.63
C VAL A 188 1.90 10.83 -7.13
N SER A 189 1.75 9.54 -7.43
CA SER A 189 0.53 8.99 -8.03
C SER A 189 -0.66 8.99 -7.06
N GLN A 190 -0.41 8.92 -5.75
CA GLN A 190 -1.41 8.85 -4.68
C GLN A 190 -1.02 9.78 -3.52
N LEU A 191 -1.94 10.00 -2.59
CA LEU A 191 -1.64 10.74 -1.36
C LEU A 191 -0.80 9.87 -0.41
N GLU A 192 0.43 10.28 -0.16
CA GLU A 192 1.27 9.70 0.89
C GLU A 192 0.89 10.31 2.24
N VAL A 193 0.46 9.47 3.18
CA VAL A 193 0.12 9.86 4.56
C VAL A 193 1.15 9.25 5.50
N TYR A 194 1.79 10.10 6.32
CA TYR A 194 2.76 9.66 7.31
C TYR A 194 2.46 10.29 8.66
N GLU A 195 2.11 9.47 9.65
CA GLU A 195 1.75 9.93 10.99
C GLU A 195 2.79 9.43 12.00
N THR A 196 3.25 10.33 12.87
CA THR A 196 4.13 10.04 14.02
C THR A 196 3.44 10.51 15.31
N ASP A 197 4.10 10.42 16.46
CA ASP A 197 3.62 11.05 17.70
C ASP A 197 3.75 12.58 17.69
N ALA A 198 4.66 13.14 16.90
CA ALA A 198 4.91 14.58 16.87
C ALA A 198 4.12 15.30 15.78
N TYR A 199 4.03 14.71 14.59
CA TYR A 199 3.46 15.35 13.41
C TYR A 199 2.78 14.36 12.46
N LEU A 200 1.90 14.91 11.62
CA LEU A 200 1.35 14.31 10.41
C LEU A 200 2.00 14.99 9.20
N ARG A 201 2.50 14.19 8.25
CA ARG A 201 2.96 14.64 6.94
C ARG A 201 2.06 14.10 5.83
N LEU A 202 1.62 14.98 4.95
CA LEU A 202 0.87 14.65 3.74
C LEU A 202 1.69 15.06 2.52
N ARG A 203 1.81 14.17 1.53
CA ARG A 203 2.45 14.50 0.25
C ARG A 203 1.57 14.01 -0.90
N GLY A 204 1.21 14.93 -1.80
CA GLY A 204 0.31 14.62 -2.91
C GLY A 204 -0.21 15.89 -3.57
N LYS A 205 -1.13 15.73 -4.52
CA LYS A 205 -1.84 16.85 -5.15
C LYS A 205 -2.69 17.61 -4.13
N LEU A 206 -2.90 18.90 -4.40
CA LEU A 206 -3.57 19.81 -3.47
C LEU A 206 -5.01 19.38 -3.16
N ASP A 207 -5.75 18.93 -4.16
CA ASP A 207 -7.09 18.35 -4.01
C ASP A 207 -7.11 17.18 -3.01
N LYS A 208 -6.20 16.20 -3.14
CA LYS A 208 -6.10 15.04 -2.24
C LYS A 208 -5.73 15.45 -0.81
N ILE A 209 -4.78 16.39 -0.67
CA ILE A 209 -4.39 16.91 0.65
C ILE A 209 -5.60 17.57 1.34
N LEU A 210 -6.34 18.42 0.62
CA LEU A 210 -7.51 19.09 1.16
C LEU A 210 -8.65 18.10 1.45
N GLY A 211 -8.85 17.10 0.61
CA GLY A 211 -9.80 16.01 0.83
C GLY A 211 -9.52 15.27 2.12
N TYR A 212 -8.26 14.85 2.33
CA TYR A 212 -7.85 14.17 3.57
C TYR A 212 -8.03 15.04 4.82
N LEU A 213 -7.62 16.31 4.77
CA LEU A 213 -7.71 17.23 5.92
C LEU A 213 -9.16 17.52 6.31
N THR A 214 -10.05 17.63 5.33
CA THR A 214 -11.46 18.00 5.53
C THR A 214 -12.39 16.81 5.61
N LYS A 215 -11.90 15.59 5.34
CA LYS A 215 -12.69 14.36 5.17
C LYS A 215 -13.76 14.53 4.09
N THR A 216 -13.35 15.13 2.98
CA THR A 216 -14.20 15.39 1.82
C THR A 216 -13.71 14.55 0.66
N TYR A 217 -14.63 13.84 0.00
CA TYR A 217 -14.33 13.07 -1.20
C TYR A 217 -13.75 13.96 -2.31
N GLU A 218 -12.68 13.50 -2.94
CA GLU A 218 -11.97 14.27 -3.97
C GLU A 218 -12.87 14.73 -5.14
N GLY A 219 -13.88 13.95 -5.54
CA GLY A 219 -14.80 14.33 -6.60
C GLY A 219 -15.67 15.56 -6.26
N GLN A 220 -15.68 15.97 -4.99
CA GLN A 220 -16.32 17.20 -4.52
C GLN A 220 -15.37 18.40 -4.49
N ILE A 221 -14.10 18.24 -4.81
CA ILE A 221 -13.08 19.30 -4.72
C ILE A 221 -12.52 19.60 -6.11
N ASP A 222 -12.76 20.80 -6.58
CA ASP A 222 -12.25 21.30 -7.86
C ASP A 222 -11.16 22.34 -7.61
N VAL A 223 -9.91 21.96 -7.84
CA VAL A 223 -8.75 22.85 -7.71
C VAL A 223 -8.29 23.24 -9.11
N SER A 224 -8.18 24.55 -9.38
CA SER A 224 -7.68 25.03 -10.68
C SER A 224 -6.32 24.42 -11.03
N GLU A 225 -6.12 24.04 -12.29
CA GLU A 225 -4.94 23.28 -12.77
C GLU A 225 -3.60 23.90 -12.32
N ASN A 226 -3.48 25.23 -12.40
CA ASN A 226 -2.28 25.97 -11.99
C ASN A 226 -1.97 25.91 -10.48
N ALA A 227 -2.97 25.62 -9.66
CA ALA A 227 -2.86 25.50 -8.21
C ALA A 227 -2.81 24.04 -7.75
N ASN A 228 -3.30 23.08 -8.55
CA ASN A 228 -3.36 21.67 -8.19
C ASN A 228 -2.03 20.92 -8.38
N LYS A 229 -0.95 21.51 -7.86
CA LYS A 229 0.39 20.92 -7.88
C LYS A 229 0.57 19.93 -6.75
N THR A 230 1.70 19.22 -6.76
CA THR A 230 2.12 18.36 -5.65
C THR A 230 2.75 19.20 -4.54
N TYR A 231 2.29 18.99 -3.31
CA TYR A 231 2.80 19.64 -2.11
C TYR A 231 3.24 18.62 -1.08
N GLU A 232 4.11 19.07 -0.17
CA GLU A 232 4.43 18.38 1.06
C GLU A 232 4.04 19.29 2.23
N LEU A 233 3.14 18.77 3.07
CA LEU A 233 2.54 19.45 4.22
C LEU A 233 2.95 18.70 5.48
N TYR A 234 3.35 19.44 6.52
CA TYR A 234 3.51 18.93 7.88
C TYR A 234 2.65 19.72 8.85
N VAL A 235 2.04 19.02 9.81
CA VAL A 235 1.21 19.59 10.87
C VAL A 235 1.48 18.88 12.20
N THR A 236 1.48 19.61 13.32
CA THR A 236 1.64 19.00 14.66
C THR A 236 0.44 18.12 15.05
N LYS A 237 0.69 17.06 15.82
CA LYS A 237 -0.36 16.10 16.25
C LYS A 237 -1.24 16.61 17.38
N SER A 238 -0.78 17.59 18.16
CA SER A 238 -1.68 18.34 19.03
C SER A 238 -2.64 19.09 18.11
N TYR A 239 -3.85 18.59 17.83
CA TYR A 239 -5.08 19.38 17.79
C TYR A 239 -6.30 18.57 17.37
N LYS A 240 -7.42 19.01 17.93
CA LYS A 240 -8.76 18.41 17.92
C LYS A 240 -9.50 18.54 16.57
N TYR A 241 -8.92 19.19 15.54
CA TYR A 241 -9.59 19.51 14.28
C TYR A 241 -8.63 19.61 13.07
N LEU A 242 -8.34 18.50 12.39
CA LEU A 242 -7.52 18.50 11.15
C LEU A 242 -8.05 19.44 10.06
N LYS A 243 -9.38 19.65 10.00
CA LYS A 243 -10.05 20.55 9.06
C LYS A 243 -9.52 21.99 9.08
N ASP A 244 -9.03 22.48 10.21
CA ASP A 244 -8.55 23.86 10.36
C ASP A 244 -7.28 24.09 9.51
N TYR A 245 -6.50 23.03 9.29
CA TYR A 245 -5.33 23.09 8.42
C TYR A 245 -5.70 23.23 6.94
N GLY A 246 -6.89 22.78 6.51
CA GLY A 246 -7.38 23.03 5.14
C GLY A 246 -7.45 24.53 4.83
N PHE A 247 -8.02 25.31 5.76
CA PHE A 247 -8.04 26.78 5.64
C PHE A 247 -6.64 27.40 5.69
N LYS A 248 -5.74 26.89 6.54
CA LYS A 248 -4.34 27.34 6.57
C LYS A 248 -3.63 27.11 5.22
N VAL A 249 -3.83 25.95 4.59
CA VAL A 249 -3.28 25.64 3.26
C VAL A 249 -3.80 26.61 2.22
N ILE A 250 -5.12 26.80 2.14
CA ILE A 250 -5.76 27.72 1.18
C ILE A 250 -5.22 29.14 1.34
N ASN A 251 -5.13 29.63 2.58
CA ASN A 251 -4.61 30.96 2.87
C ASN A 251 -3.11 31.10 2.53
N LYS A 252 -2.29 30.10 2.87
CA LYS A 252 -0.85 30.09 2.60
C LYS A 252 -0.55 30.16 1.10
N LEU A 253 -1.37 29.51 0.28
CA LEU A 253 -1.25 29.50 -1.18
C LEU A 253 -1.96 30.67 -1.86
N ASN A 254 -2.53 31.61 -1.10
CA ASN A 254 -3.30 32.76 -1.60
C ASN A 254 -4.46 32.34 -2.53
N LEU A 255 -5.15 31.26 -2.16
CA LEU A 255 -6.31 30.73 -2.88
C LEU A 255 -7.61 31.22 -2.23
N GLN A 256 -8.70 31.17 -2.99
CA GLN A 256 -10.07 31.36 -2.50
C GLN A 256 -10.82 30.04 -2.56
N LEU A 257 -11.71 29.82 -1.59
CA LEU A 257 -12.62 28.70 -1.51
C LEU A 257 -14.05 29.19 -1.75
N ILE A 258 -14.73 28.57 -2.71
CA ILE A 258 -16.15 28.80 -2.98
C ILE A 258 -16.87 27.48 -2.75
N GLU A 259 -17.72 27.44 -1.73
CA GLU A 259 -18.63 26.31 -1.50
C GLU A 259 -19.93 26.52 -2.29
N LYS A 260 -20.39 25.48 -2.99
CA LYS A 260 -21.70 25.44 -3.64
C LYS A 260 -22.43 24.17 -3.26
N GLN A 261 -23.72 24.28 -2.96
CA GLN A 261 -24.58 23.11 -2.85
C GLN A 261 -25.02 22.66 -4.24
N ILE A 262 -24.82 21.39 -4.56
CA ILE A 262 -25.24 20.78 -5.82
C ILE A 262 -26.07 19.53 -5.55
N ILE A 263 -26.96 19.20 -6.47
CA ILE A 263 -27.78 17.98 -6.41
C ILE A 263 -27.16 16.94 -7.35
N GLY A 264 -26.89 15.75 -6.84
CA GLY A 264 -26.35 14.64 -7.61
C GLY A 264 -26.57 13.30 -6.92
N GLU A 265 -26.03 12.23 -7.51
CA GLU A 265 -26.10 10.89 -6.93
C GLU A 265 -25.18 10.80 -5.70
N VAL A 266 -25.74 10.28 -4.62
CA VAL A 266 -25.04 10.08 -3.36
C VAL A 266 -25.36 8.70 -2.78
N MET A 267 -24.47 8.24 -1.93
CA MET A 267 -24.72 7.17 -0.98
C MET A 267 -25.20 7.83 0.32
N LEU A 268 -26.48 7.67 0.66
CA LEU A 268 -27.05 8.18 1.90
C LEU A 268 -26.90 7.13 3.00
N LEU A 269 -26.24 7.50 4.09
CA LEU A 269 -26.12 6.73 5.32
C LEU A 269 -27.05 7.32 6.37
N GLU A 270 -28.05 6.56 6.81
CA GLU A 270 -29.00 6.98 7.85
C GLU A 270 -28.75 6.20 9.13
N VAL A 271 -28.32 6.91 10.17
CA VAL A 271 -28.09 6.36 11.51
C VAL A 271 -29.38 6.51 12.31
N ASP A 272 -30.05 5.38 12.59
CA ASP A 272 -31.27 5.36 13.42
C ASP A 272 -30.94 4.96 14.87
N ARG A 273 -30.44 3.73 15.05
CA ARG A 273 -30.05 3.19 16.36
C ARG A 273 -28.63 2.66 16.27
N PRO A 274 -27.62 3.50 16.52
CA PRO A 274 -26.23 3.12 16.33
C PRO A 274 -25.89 1.91 17.20
N ASN A 275 -25.32 0.90 16.55
CA ASN A 275 -24.78 -0.31 17.17
C ASN A 275 -23.31 -0.46 16.77
N PHE A 276 -22.57 0.64 16.87
CA PHE A 276 -21.16 0.67 16.48
C PHE A 276 -20.36 -0.23 17.40
N TRP A 277 -19.35 -0.89 16.84
CA TRP A 277 -18.38 -1.62 17.65
C TRP A 277 -17.67 -0.66 18.62
N ASP A 278 -17.19 -1.17 19.75
CA ASP A 278 -16.29 -0.38 20.58
C ASP A 278 -14.89 -0.36 19.93
N THR A 279 -13.87 0.00 20.70
CA THR A 279 -12.50 0.19 20.21
C THR A 279 -11.61 -1.02 20.50
N LYS A 280 -12.20 -2.23 20.50
CA LYS A 280 -11.55 -3.44 21.02
C LYS A 280 -11.60 -4.62 20.05
N GLN A 281 -12.26 -4.48 18.92
CA GLN A 281 -12.41 -5.55 17.92
C GLN A 281 -11.14 -5.65 17.07
N ILE A 282 -10.50 -4.51 16.81
CA ILE A 282 -9.31 -4.38 15.99
C ILE A 282 -8.30 -3.53 16.78
N ASP A 283 -7.07 -4.02 16.92
CA ASP A 283 -5.98 -3.26 17.54
C ASP A 283 -4.70 -3.53 16.74
N TRP A 284 -4.25 -2.50 16.02
CA TRP A 284 -3.01 -2.50 15.24
C TRP A 284 -1.88 -1.75 15.95
N GLY A 285 -2.09 -1.37 17.20
CA GLY A 285 -1.13 -0.65 18.02
C GLY A 285 -0.95 0.82 17.63
N LYS A 286 -0.32 1.59 18.52
CA LYS A 286 -0.20 3.06 18.42
C LYS A 286 0.53 3.59 17.17
N ASN A 287 1.36 2.75 16.55
CA ASN A 287 2.16 3.10 15.37
C ASN A 287 1.67 2.38 14.10
N GLY A 288 0.55 1.64 14.18
CA GLY A 288 -0.09 0.97 13.05
C GLY A 288 -0.83 1.95 12.13
N THR A 289 -1.15 1.50 10.91
CA THR A 289 -2.09 2.20 10.04
C THR A 289 -3.47 2.21 10.69
N LYS A 290 -4.24 3.31 10.65
CA LYS A 290 -5.60 3.35 11.24
C LYS A 290 -6.68 2.64 10.42
N TYR A 291 -6.39 2.35 9.15
CA TYR A 291 -7.29 1.63 8.26
C TYR A 291 -6.49 0.86 7.21
N LEU A 292 -7.09 -0.22 6.71
CA LEU A 292 -6.65 -1.00 5.57
C LEU A 292 -7.78 -0.98 4.54
N LEU A 293 -7.44 -0.61 3.31
CA LEU A 293 -8.33 -0.72 2.15
C LEU A 293 -7.92 -1.96 1.37
N GLY A 294 -8.72 -3.02 1.47
CA GLY A 294 -8.56 -4.21 0.64
C GLY A 294 -9.26 -4.06 -0.70
N ASP A 295 -9.13 -5.05 -1.58
CA ASP A 295 -9.78 -5.09 -2.90
C ASP A 295 -11.33 -5.11 -2.82
N THR A 296 -11.87 -5.50 -1.65
CA THR A 296 -13.30 -5.72 -1.41
C THR A 296 -13.81 -5.07 -0.13
N ASP A 297 -12.94 -4.84 0.85
CA ASP A 297 -13.33 -4.50 2.22
C ASP A 297 -12.53 -3.30 2.75
N ILE A 298 -13.16 -2.54 3.65
CA ILE A 298 -12.51 -1.58 4.53
C ILE A 298 -12.42 -2.22 5.90
N THR A 299 -11.24 -2.19 6.51
CA THR A 299 -11.06 -2.51 7.92
C THR A 299 -10.43 -1.29 8.60
N ALA A 300 -10.90 -0.89 9.77
CA ALA A 300 -10.39 0.28 10.45
C ALA A 300 -10.39 0.11 11.98
N ASP A 301 -9.38 0.70 12.60
CA ASP A 301 -9.09 0.68 14.03
C ASP A 301 -9.21 2.13 14.53
N ASN A 302 -10.11 2.35 15.48
CA ASN A 302 -10.25 3.63 16.17
C ASN A 302 -10.46 4.85 15.23
N ILE A 303 -11.38 4.75 14.28
CA ILE A 303 -11.77 5.90 13.43
C ILE A 303 -13.25 6.27 13.63
N SER A 304 -13.57 7.52 13.30
CA SER A 304 -14.95 8.02 13.37
C SER A 304 -15.81 7.61 12.16
N LEU A 305 -17.14 7.64 12.29
CA LEU A 305 -18.04 7.43 11.15
C LEU A 305 -17.81 8.47 10.04
N ASN A 306 -17.43 9.71 10.39
CA ASN A 306 -17.04 10.73 9.41
C ASN A 306 -15.82 10.30 8.59
N GLU A 307 -14.83 9.69 9.23
CA GLU A 307 -13.66 9.18 8.55
C GLU A 307 -13.96 7.94 7.72
N LEU A 308 -14.78 7.01 8.26
CA LEU A 308 -15.25 5.86 7.50
C LEU A 308 -16.03 6.30 6.24
N SER A 309 -16.91 7.28 6.37
CA SER A 309 -17.69 7.85 5.26
C SER A 309 -16.79 8.45 4.19
N TYR A 310 -15.71 9.13 4.59
CA TYR A 310 -14.70 9.61 3.65
C TYR A 310 -14.01 8.44 2.92
N LEU A 311 -13.54 7.41 3.64
CA LEU A 311 -12.90 6.24 3.03
C LEU A 311 -13.83 5.51 2.06
N MET A 312 -15.08 5.33 2.44
CA MET A 312 -16.11 4.74 1.60
C MET A 312 -16.35 5.57 0.34
N ALA A 313 -16.40 6.89 0.45
CA ALA A 313 -16.64 7.76 -0.70
C ALA A 313 -15.50 7.71 -1.72
N GLU A 314 -14.25 7.59 -1.23
CA GLU A 314 -13.06 7.39 -2.08
C GLU A 314 -13.15 6.06 -2.85
N VAL A 315 -13.41 4.94 -2.17
CA VAL A 315 -13.44 3.62 -2.84
C VAL A 315 -14.69 3.37 -3.69
N LEU A 316 -15.79 4.05 -3.39
CA LEU A 316 -17.04 4.00 -4.18
C LEU A 316 -17.08 5.07 -5.28
N GLU A 317 -16.11 5.98 -5.31
CA GLU A 317 -16.08 7.15 -6.18
C GLU A 317 -17.41 7.93 -6.19
N THR A 318 -18.06 8.01 -5.02
CA THR A 318 -19.41 8.56 -4.87
C THR A 318 -19.51 9.35 -3.57
N PRO A 319 -20.05 10.59 -3.58
CA PRO A 319 -20.27 11.35 -2.36
C PRO A 319 -21.13 10.59 -1.36
N ILE A 320 -20.74 10.64 -0.08
CA ILE A 320 -21.53 10.10 1.03
C ILE A 320 -22.15 11.23 1.83
N VAL A 321 -23.44 11.11 2.10
CA VAL A 321 -24.18 12.00 3.00
C VAL A 321 -24.59 11.18 4.22
N VAL A 322 -24.22 11.65 5.41
CA VAL A 322 -24.59 11.01 6.67
C VAL A 322 -25.71 11.80 7.32
N SER A 323 -26.82 11.12 7.59
CA SER A 323 -27.95 11.61 8.38
C SER A 323 -27.90 10.93 9.75
N THR A 324 -27.72 11.70 10.82
CA THR A 324 -27.67 11.18 12.20
C THR A 324 -28.34 12.17 13.16
N GLN A 325 -28.88 11.64 14.28
CA GLN A 325 -29.54 12.42 15.31
C GLN A 325 -28.55 13.19 16.19
N THR A 326 -27.33 12.65 16.39
CA THR A 326 -26.33 13.26 17.27
C THR A 326 -25.00 13.49 16.54
N LYS A 327 -24.26 14.52 16.97
CA LYS A 327 -22.89 14.74 16.46
C LYS A 327 -21.91 13.71 17.00
N ASP A 328 -22.19 13.11 18.15
CA ASP A 328 -21.30 12.13 18.76
C ASP A 328 -21.19 10.90 17.85
N ASP A 329 -22.30 10.41 17.29
CA ASP A 329 -22.32 9.29 16.34
C ASP A 329 -21.38 9.51 15.13
N LEU A 330 -21.16 10.77 14.75
CA LEU A 330 -20.33 11.12 13.60
C LEU A 330 -18.83 11.16 13.95
N TYR A 331 -18.48 11.42 15.21
CA TYR A 331 -17.11 11.76 15.63
C TYR A 331 -16.51 10.88 16.73
N SER A 332 -17.31 10.05 17.41
CA SER A 332 -16.79 9.04 18.35
C SER A 332 -15.97 7.99 17.59
N LEU A 333 -14.95 7.44 18.25
CA LEU A 333 -14.03 6.47 17.65
C LEU A 333 -14.57 5.05 17.84
N HIS A 334 -14.51 4.28 16.76
CA HIS A 334 -14.99 2.92 16.70
C HIS A 334 -14.10 2.09 15.76
N ASP A 335 -14.19 0.78 15.92
CA ASP A 335 -13.64 -0.17 14.97
C ASP A 335 -14.66 -0.47 13.87
N TRP A 336 -14.19 -0.68 12.65
CA TRP A 336 -15.06 -0.92 11.50
C TRP A 336 -14.52 -2.05 10.64
N GLN A 337 -15.43 -2.87 10.14
CA GLN A 337 -15.14 -3.80 9.06
C GLN A 337 -16.36 -3.88 8.15
N LEU A 338 -16.20 -3.52 6.89
CA LEU A 338 -17.29 -3.59 5.92
C LEU A 338 -16.79 -3.93 4.53
N HIS A 339 -17.60 -4.70 3.82
CA HIS A 339 -17.41 -4.94 2.41
C HIS A 339 -17.95 -3.75 1.61
N TYR A 340 -17.19 -3.18 0.66
CA TYR A 340 -17.66 -2.03 -0.13
C TYR A 340 -17.96 -2.37 -1.60
N LYS A 341 -17.30 -3.40 -2.17
CA LYS A 341 -17.39 -3.70 -3.61
C LYS A 341 -18.73 -4.28 -4.06
N TYR A 342 -19.40 -5.03 -3.18
CA TYR A 342 -20.69 -5.66 -3.41
C TYR A 342 -21.72 -5.00 -2.49
N TYR A 343 -22.68 -4.29 -3.11
CA TYR A 343 -23.65 -3.46 -2.39
C TYR A 343 -24.43 -4.22 -1.32
N GLN A 344 -24.88 -5.44 -1.59
CA GLN A 344 -25.66 -6.24 -0.63
C GLN A 344 -24.88 -6.59 0.64
N PHE A 345 -23.58 -6.86 0.52
CA PHE A 345 -22.73 -7.12 1.69
C PHE A 345 -22.44 -5.84 2.45
N MET A 346 -22.18 -4.74 1.74
CA MET A 346 -22.03 -3.41 2.35
C MET A 346 -23.26 -3.02 3.15
N GLU A 347 -24.44 -3.16 2.54
CA GLU A 347 -25.73 -2.88 3.17
C GLU A 347 -25.95 -3.75 4.40
N SER A 348 -25.71 -5.06 4.29
CA SER A 348 -25.81 -5.96 5.44
C SER A 348 -24.84 -5.58 6.57
N ASN A 349 -23.58 -5.24 6.28
CA ASN A 349 -22.61 -4.86 7.30
C ASN A 349 -22.97 -3.52 7.97
N LEU A 350 -23.42 -2.54 7.20
CA LEU A 350 -23.86 -1.25 7.73
C LEU A 350 -25.10 -1.38 8.61
N LEU A 351 -26.02 -2.28 8.25
CA LEU A 351 -27.19 -2.59 9.07
C LEU A 351 -26.80 -3.19 10.42
N ASP A 352 -25.75 -4.01 10.50
CA ASP A 352 -25.23 -4.53 11.77
C ASP A 352 -24.75 -3.40 12.70
N TYR A 353 -24.27 -2.30 12.12
CA TYR A 353 -23.90 -1.06 12.84
C TYR A 353 -25.09 -0.12 13.11
N GLY A 354 -26.30 -0.48 12.70
CA GLY A 354 -27.49 0.37 12.83
C GLY A 354 -27.55 1.51 11.79
N ILE A 355 -26.85 1.35 10.67
CA ILE A 355 -26.78 2.30 9.56
C ILE A 355 -27.54 1.73 8.36
N SER A 356 -28.60 2.39 7.94
CA SER A 356 -29.25 2.09 6.66
C SER A 356 -28.52 2.80 5.54
N VAL A 357 -28.33 2.14 4.39
CA VAL A 357 -27.66 2.72 3.23
C VAL A 357 -28.58 2.70 2.01
N SER A 358 -28.60 3.81 1.26
CA SER A 358 -29.36 3.89 0.01
C SER A 358 -28.66 4.73 -1.04
N LYS A 359 -28.85 4.36 -2.31
CA LYS A 359 -28.47 5.19 -3.46
C LYS A 359 -29.61 6.15 -3.77
N THR A 360 -29.34 7.46 -3.71
CA THR A 360 -30.37 8.48 -3.94
C THR A 360 -29.78 9.73 -4.60
N LYS A 361 -30.64 10.68 -4.98
CA LYS A 361 -30.23 12.03 -5.35
C LYS A 361 -30.43 12.96 -4.17
N SER A 362 -29.36 13.63 -3.74
CA SER A 362 -29.41 14.59 -2.63
C SER A 362 -28.49 15.78 -2.86
N SER A 363 -28.66 16.81 -2.04
CA SER A 363 -27.76 17.96 -2.01
C SER A 363 -26.48 17.61 -1.26
N TYR A 364 -25.33 17.96 -1.82
CA TYR A 364 -24.03 17.86 -1.16
C TYR A 364 -23.13 19.04 -1.54
N PRO A 365 -22.15 19.41 -0.69
CA PRO A 365 -21.24 20.50 -0.98
C PRO A 365 -20.25 20.12 -2.08
N LYS A 366 -20.03 21.05 -3.01
CA LYS A 366 -18.91 21.07 -3.94
C LYS A 366 -18.03 22.28 -3.65
N TYR A 367 -16.73 22.05 -3.55
CA TYR A 367 -15.73 23.04 -3.19
C TYR A 367 -14.92 23.42 -4.42
N ILE A 368 -14.91 24.70 -4.77
CA ILE A 368 -14.16 25.23 -5.91
C ILE A 368 -13.04 26.11 -5.35
N ILE A 369 -11.81 25.78 -5.73
CA ILE A 369 -10.58 26.41 -5.23
C ILE A 369 -9.81 27.02 -6.39
N THR A 370 -9.70 28.34 -6.38
CA THR A 370 -9.00 29.10 -7.43
C THR A 370 -8.03 30.10 -6.82
N LYS A 371 -7.14 30.66 -7.62
CA LYS A 371 -6.37 31.84 -7.19
C LYS A 371 -7.32 32.99 -6.83
N LYS A 372 -6.97 33.77 -5.80
CA LYS A 372 -7.63 35.05 -5.56
C LYS A 372 -7.40 35.96 -6.77
N ALA A 373 -8.44 36.67 -7.18
CA ALA A 373 -8.27 37.76 -8.14
C ALA A 373 -7.29 38.80 -7.55
N PRO A 374 -6.41 39.39 -8.38
CA PRO A 374 -5.45 40.39 -7.93
C PRO A 374 -6.11 41.64 -7.34
#